data_AF-A0A351Y470-F1
#
_entry.id   AF-A0A351Y470-F1
#
_cell.length_a   1.000
_cell.length_b   1.000
_cell.length_c   1.000
_cell.angle_alpha   90.00
_cell.angle_beta   90.00
_cell.angle_gamma   90.00
#
_symmetry.space_group_name_H-M   'P 1'
#
loop_
_entity.id
_entity.type
_entity.pdbx_description
1 polymer ?
#
loop_
_entity_poly.entity_id
_entity_poly.type
_entity_poly.pdbx_seq_one_letter_code
_entity_poly.pdbx_strand_id
1 'polypeptide(L)' 'MIIIDDDAEGNYIEGCSAPKFDKASLHAGLVEIFVGKNSKMKYSSVENRSTNTYNLNTKRSIIEEHGYMEWVNGNL' A
#
# COMPACT_ATOMS: atom_id res chain seq x y z
N MET A 1 -2.31 -8.43 -3.33
CA MET A 1 -1.92 -8.24 -4.74
C MET A 1 -3.03 -7.50 -5.45
N ILE A 2 -2.70 -6.42 -6.16
CA ILE A 2 -3.62 -5.66 -7.03
C ILE A 2 -3.08 -5.77 -8.46
N ILE A 3 -3.98 -5.98 -9.42
CA ILE A 3 -3.64 -6.01 -10.85
C ILE A 3 -4.54 -4.99 -11.53
N ILE A 4 -3.91 -4.05 -12.25
CA ILE A 4 -4.57 -3.09 -13.12
C ILE A 4 -4.23 -3.52 -14.55
N ASP A 5 -5.27 -3.81 -15.34
CA ASP A 5 -5.12 -4.20 -16.74
C ASP A 5 -4.70 -3.00 -17.61
N ASP A 6 -4.27 -3.29 -18.84
CA ASP A 6 -3.89 -2.28 -19.83
C ASP A 6 -5.00 -1.23 -20.02
N ASP A 7 -4.59 0.02 -20.21
CA ASP A 7 -5.44 1.19 -20.41
C ASP A 7 -6.43 1.50 -19.25
N ALA A 8 -6.30 0.84 -18.10
CA ALA A 8 -7.17 1.05 -16.94
C ALA A 8 -6.64 2.10 -15.95
N GLU A 9 -7.54 2.63 -15.11
CA GLU A 9 -7.19 3.52 -14.00
C GLU A 9 -7.82 3.07 -12.68
N GLY A 10 -7.03 3.07 -11.61
CA GLY A 10 -7.44 2.61 -10.29
C GLY A 10 -6.96 3.51 -9.15
N ASN A 11 -7.80 3.66 -8.13
CA ASN A 11 -7.48 4.32 -6.87
C ASN A 11 -7.88 3.41 -5.72
N TYR A 12 -6.93 3.06 -4.85
CA TYR A 12 -7.17 2.23 -3.67
C TYR A 12 -6.69 2.93 -2.40
N ILE A 13 -7.48 2.80 -1.33
CA ILE A 13 -7.18 3.37 -0.02
C ILE A 13 -7.13 2.24 1.01
N GLU A 14 -5.96 2.06 1.62
CA GLU A 14 -5.74 1.21 2.78
C GLU A 14 -5.83 2.05 4.06
N GLY A 15 -6.72 1.67 4.97
CA GLY A 15 -6.71 2.16 6.35
C GLY A 15 -6.30 1.03 7.30
N CYS A 16 -5.19 1.21 8.03
CA CYS A 16 -4.80 0.30 9.09
C CYS A 16 -4.85 1.03 10.45
N SER A 17 -5.58 0.48 11.41
CA SER A 17 -5.62 0.98 12.79
C SER A 17 -5.23 -0.13 13.75
N ALA A 18 -4.36 0.19 14.71
CA ALA A 18 -3.98 -0.73 15.78
C ALA A 18 -4.68 -0.36 17.09
N PRO A 19 -5.32 -1.31 17.80
CA PRO A 19 -5.74 -1.08 19.18
C PRO A 19 -4.52 -0.76 20.06
N LYS A 20 -4.71 0.09 21.08
CA LYS A 20 -3.67 0.31 22.09
C LYS A 20 -3.54 -0.94 22.95
N PHE A 21 -2.40 -1.62 22.84
CA PHE A 21 -2.04 -2.74 23.68
C PHE A 21 -0.80 -2.39 24.51
N ASP A 22 -0.74 -2.89 25.74
CA ASP A 22 0.40 -2.69 26.65
C ASP A 22 1.62 -3.56 26.29
N LYS A 23 1.44 -4.56 25.40
CA LYS A 23 2.50 -5.45 24.94
C LYS A 23 3.00 -5.02 23.56
N ALA A 24 4.30 -5.22 23.33
CA ALA A 24 4.90 -5.04 22.01
C ALA A 24 4.21 -5.95 20.98
N SER A 25 3.94 -5.41 19.79
CA SER A 25 3.33 -6.14 18.68
C SER A 25 4.10 -5.94 17.38
N LEU A 26 4.05 -6.93 16.49
CA LEU A 26 4.65 -6.86 15.16
C LEU A 26 3.57 -6.91 14.11
N HIS A 27 3.63 -5.99 13.16
CA HIS A 27 2.86 -6.05 11.93
C HIS A 27 3.83 -6.14 10.77
N ALA A 28 3.72 -7.23 10.01
CA ALA A 28 4.46 -7.45 8.78
C ALA A 28 3.45 -7.54 7.62
N GLY A 29 3.54 -6.58 6.71
CA GLY A 29 2.59 -6.44 5.60
C GLY A 29 3.30 -6.41 4.26
N LEU A 30 2.71 -7.04 3.25
CA LEU A 30 3.22 -7.01 1.88
C LEU A 30 2.14 -6.48 0.94
N VAL A 31 2.49 -5.46 0.17
CA VAL A 31 1.66 -4.94 -0.92
C VAL A 31 2.39 -5.18 -2.25
N GLU A 32 1.69 -5.82 -3.17
CA GLU A 32 2.16 -6.06 -4.54
C GLU A 32 1.15 -5.52 -5.52
N ILE A 33 1.63 -4.73 -6.48
CA ILE A 33 0.80 -4.13 -7.53
C ILE A 33 1.42 -4.38 -8.91
N PHE A 34 0.63 -4.92 -9.84
CA PHE A 34 0.96 -4.94 -11.25
C PHE A 34 0.18 -3.85 -11.98
N VAL A 35 0.88 -3.04 -12.77
CA VAL A 35 0.34 -1.92 -13.53
C VAL A 35 0.57 -2.19 -15.01
N GLY A 36 -0.49 -2.50 -15.76
CA GLY A 36 -0.47 -2.76 -17.20
C GLY A 36 -0.07 -1.55 -18.05
N LYS A 37 -0.02 -1.73 -19.38
CA LYS A 37 0.39 -0.69 -20.32
C LYS A 37 -0.57 0.49 -20.32
N ASN A 38 -0.04 1.71 -20.42
CA ASN A 38 -0.79 2.98 -20.39
C ASN A 38 -1.71 3.16 -19.16
N SER A 39 -1.60 2.30 -18.15
CA SER A 39 -2.52 2.25 -17.04
C SER A 39 -2.04 3.11 -15.86
N LYS A 40 -2.94 3.45 -14.94
CA LYS A 40 -2.61 4.30 -13.79
C LYS A 40 -3.15 3.70 -12.50
N MET A 41 -2.30 3.63 -11.49
CA MET A 41 -2.70 3.15 -10.18
C MET A 41 -2.22 4.10 -9.09
N LYS A 42 -3.14 4.55 -8.24
CA LYS A 42 -2.83 5.25 -6.99
C LYS A 42 -3.14 4.35 -5.81
N TYR A 43 -2.15 4.15 -4.96
CA TYR A 43 -2.30 3.46 -3.70
C TYR A 43 -2.05 4.42 -2.55
N SER A 44 -3.10 4.71 -1.80
CA SER A 44 -3.05 5.55 -0.61
C SER A 44 -3.10 4.67 0.63
N SER A 45 -2.21 4.89 1.58
CA SER A 45 -2.21 4.19 2.87
C SER A 45 -2.21 5.20 4.01
N VAL A 46 -3.13 4.99 4.96
CA VAL A 46 -3.18 5.71 6.23
C VAL A 46 -3.03 4.69 7.34
N GLU A 47 -1.94 4.80 8.09
CA GLU A 47 -1.59 3.86 9.16
C GLU A 47 -1.53 4.62 10.49
N ASN A 48 -2.50 4.37 11.37
CA ASN A 48 -2.50 4.93 12.74
C ASN A 48 -2.14 3.81 13.71
N ARG A 49 -0.91 3.85 14.24
CA ARG A 49 -0.35 2.75 15.02
C ARG A 49 -0.08 3.16 16.45
N SER A 50 -0.20 2.19 17.37
CA SER A 50 0.24 2.40 18.75
C SER A 50 1.77 2.41 18.82
N THR A 51 2.35 3.17 19.75
CA THR A 51 3.81 3.31 19.95
C THR A 51 4.53 1.98 20.20
N ASN A 52 3.79 0.95 20.62
CA ASN A 52 4.31 -0.37 20.95
C ASN A 52 4.29 -1.33 19.74
N THR A 53 4.05 -0.83 18.52
CA THR A 53 3.96 -1.65 17.31
C THR A 53 5.19 -1.47 16.42
N TYR A 54 5.91 -2.55 16.13
CA TYR A 54 6.91 -2.59 15.07
C TYR A 54 6.23 -2.79 13.71
N ASN A 55 6.56 -1.94 12.73
CA ASN A 55 6.03 -2.03 11.37
C ASN A 55 7.11 -2.49 10.39
N LEU A 56 6.93 -3.69 9.82
CA LEU A 56 7.77 -4.24 8.76
C LEU A 56 6.93 -4.39 7.49
N ASN A 57 6.56 -3.27 6.88
CA ASN A 57 5.86 -3.28 5.60
C ASN A 57 6.85 -3.34 4.43
N THR A 58 6.47 -4.03 3.38
CA THR A 58 7.17 -4.02 2.10
C THR A 58 6.13 -3.76 1.02
N LYS A 59 6.37 -2.75 0.18
CA LYS A 59 5.47 -2.42 -0.93
C LYS A 59 6.29 -2.44 -2.21
N ARG A 60 5.81 -3.15 -3.23
CA ARG A 60 6.47 -3.25 -4.55
C ARG A 60 5.46 -3.17 -5.68
N SER A 61 5.92 -2.65 -6.81
CA SER A 61 5.15 -2.65 -8.06
C SER A 61 5.98 -3.08 -9.24
N ILE A 62 5.35 -3.77 -10.19
CA ILE A 62 5.83 -3.95 -11.56
C ILE A 62 4.98 -3.06 -12.46
N ILE A 63 5.63 -2.28 -13.32
CA ILE A 63 4.98 -1.27 -14.15
C ILE A 63 5.38 -1.53 -15.60
N GLU A 64 4.40 -1.79 -16.44
CA GLU A 64 4.54 -1.97 -17.87
C GLU A 64 4.68 -0.62 -18.61
N GLU A 65 4.91 -0.69 -19.91
CA GLU A 65 5.13 0.46 -20.80
C GLU A 65 4.07 1.55 -20.64
N HIS A 66 4.52 2.80 -20.43
CA HIS A 66 3.66 3.97 -20.18
C HIS A 66 2.73 3.87 -18.95
N GLY A 67 2.87 2.83 -18.11
CA GLY A 67 2.15 2.71 -16.85
C GLY A 67 2.63 3.73 -15.81
N TYR A 68 1.74 4.08 -14.87
CA TYR A 68 2.03 5.01 -13.79
C TYR A 68 1.55 4.47 -12.44
N MET A 69 2.45 4.51 -11.45
CA MET A 69 2.17 4.11 -10.07
C MET A 69 2.45 5.28 -9.13
N GLU A 70 1.46 5.61 -8.30
CA GLU A 70 1.57 6.64 -7.27
C GLU A 70 1.35 6.04 -5.88
N TRP A 71 2.34 6.18 -5.01
CA TRP A 71 2.27 5.76 -3.62
C TRP A 71 2.06 6.98 -2.75
N VAL A 72 0.92 7.03 -2.05
CA VAL A 72 0.63 8.03 -1.04
C VAL A 72 0.60 7.35 0.32
N ASN A 73 1.36 7.86 1.28
CA ASN A 73 1.50 7.24 2.58
C ASN A 73 1.43 8.30 3.68
N GLY A 74 0.51 8.09 4.63
CA GLY A 74 0.34 8.91 5.81
C GLY A 74 0.41 8.02 7.05
N ASN A 75 1.50 8.12 7.82
CA ASN A 75 1.63 7.43 9.10
C ASN A 75 1.44 8.41 10.25
N LEU A 76 0.73 7.97 11.28
CA LEU A 76 0.41 8.71 12.50
C LEU A 76 0.85 7.90 13.72
#